data_AF-A0AAV0ME72-F1
#
_entry.id   AF-A0AAV0ME72-F1
#
_cell.length_a   1.000
_cell.length_b   1.000
_cell.length_c   1.000
_cell.angle_alpha   90.00
_cell.angle_beta   90.00
_cell.angle_gamma   90.00
#
_symmetry.space_group_name_H-M   'P 1'
#
loop_
_entity.id
_entity.type
_entity.pdbx_description
1 polymer ?
#
loop_
_entity_poly.entity_id
_entity_poly.type
_entity_poly.pdbx_seq_one_letter_code
_entity_poly.pdbx_strand_id
1 'polypeptide(L)'
;MRPKIYLFGDSITEMSFEEAGWGASLTNHFARTADVVLRGYSGYNTRWALKVAERVFPAAGEAVAVTVFFGANDACLPDRCSAFQHVPLEEECGSPVIDLWAKMQQLPNWPTTCLSDGLHLSVAGNKVVFEEVVKKLEEVGVSLQTLPSDQPLISHIDAKDPLKSFPN
;
A
#
# COMPACT_ATOMS: atom_id res chain seq x y z
N MET A 1 -2.03 -19.45 -8.29
CA MET A 1 -1.17 -18.47 -7.57
C MET A 1 -2.00 -17.22 -7.36
N ARG A 2 -1.93 -16.58 -6.19
CA ARG A 2 -2.73 -15.38 -5.93
C ARG A 2 -2.18 -14.17 -6.71
N PRO A 3 -3.04 -13.26 -7.18
CA PRO A 3 -2.58 -11.96 -7.68
C PRO A 3 -1.87 -11.17 -6.58
N LYS A 4 -0.99 -10.25 -6.98
CA LYS A 4 -0.18 -9.46 -6.04
C LYS A 4 -0.57 -7.98 -6.05
N ILE A 5 -0.64 -7.40 -4.86
CA ILE A 5 -0.73 -5.95 -4.65
C ILE A 5 0.60 -5.49 -4.07
N TYR A 6 1.32 -4.64 -4.78
CA TYR A 6 2.60 -4.14 -4.29
C TYR A 6 2.45 -2.80 -3.58
N LEU A 7 3.10 -2.67 -2.42
CA LEU A 7 3.17 -1.40 -1.70
C LEU A 7 4.56 -0.80 -1.90
N PHE A 8 4.69 0.18 -2.78
CA PHE A 8 5.97 0.81 -3.12
C PHE A 8 6.03 2.24 -2.60
N GLY A 9 7.01 2.55 -1.75
CA GLY A 9 7.08 3.85 -1.10
C GLY A 9 8.27 4.05 -0.20
N ASP A 10 8.23 5.11 0.59
CA ASP A 10 9.26 5.49 1.57
C ASP A 10 9.04 4.85 2.96
N SER A 11 9.45 5.54 4.03
CA SER A 11 9.30 5.08 5.42
C SER A 11 7.84 4.84 5.81
N ILE A 12 6.91 5.63 5.29
CA ILE A 12 5.47 5.46 5.57
C ILE A 12 4.96 4.12 5.02
N THR A 13 5.55 3.66 3.91
CA THR A 13 5.27 2.34 3.35
C THR A 13 6.07 1.26 4.07
N GLU A 14 7.35 1.47 4.39
CA GLU A 14 8.19 0.50 5.11
C GLU A 14 7.56 0.06 6.44
N MET A 15 7.03 1.03 7.19
CA MET A 15 6.39 0.80 8.49
C MET A 15 4.93 0.33 8.36
N SER A 16 4.39 0.16 7.15
CA SER A 16 2.97 -0.17 6.97
C SER A 16 2.57 -1.55 7.51
N PHE A 17 3.54 -2.40 7.81
CA PHE A 17 3.35 -3.74 8.39
C PHE A 17 3.56 -3.79 9.90
N GLU A 18 3.87 -2.65 10.54
CA GLU A 18 3.89 -2.54 11.99
C GLU A 18 2.48 -2.75 12.59
N GLU A 19 2.40 -2.82 13.91
CA GLU A 19 1.12 -2.99 14.61
C GLU A 19 0.15 -1.85 14.25
N ALA A 20 -1.07 -2.22 13.85
CA ALA A 20 -2.10 -1.32 13.30
C ALA A 20 -1.69 -0.57 12.01
N GLY A 21 -0.63 -1.01 11.33
CA GLY A 21 -0.20 -0.50 10.04
C GLY A 21 -1.21 -0.75 8.93
N TRP A 22 -1.27 0.18 7.97
CA TRP A 22 -2.23 0.10 6.85
C TRP A 22 -1.98 -1.09 5.92
N GLY A 23 -0.71 -1.50 5.72
CA GLY A 23 -0.32 -2.66 4.92
C GLY A 23 -0.63 -4.00 5.59
N ALA A 24 -0.46 -4.09 6.92
CA ALA A 24 -0.94 -5.24 7.70
C ALA A 24 -2.48 -5.36 7.61
N SER A 25 -3.18 -4.23 7.76
CA SER A 25 -4.64 -4.16 7.63
C SER A 25 -5.11 -4.57 6.22
N LEU A 26 -4.40 -4.12 5.18
CA LEU A 26 -4.65 -4.49 3.78
C LEU A 26 -4.44 -5.99 3.53
N THR A 27 -3.36 -6.56 4.09
CA THR A 27 -3.07 -8.00 4.01
C THR A 27 -4.18 -8.83 4.63
N ASN A 28 -4.68 -8.40 5.80
CA ASN A 28 -5.81 -9.05 6.44
C ASN A 28 -7.11 -8.91 5.63
N HIS A 29 -7.36 -7.73 5.05
CA HIS A 29 -8.54 -7.50 4.21
C HIS A 29 -8.58 -8.44 3.00
N PHE A 30 -7.45 -8.56 2.28
CA PHE A 30 -7.31 -9.44 1.11
C PHE A 30 -6.88 -10.88 1.46
N ALA A 31 -7.08 -11.32 2.70
CA ALA A 31 -6.72 -12.67 3.11
C ALA A 31 -7.35 -13.72 2.17
N ARG A 32 -6.52 -14.66 1.71
CA ARG A 32 -6.88 -15.73 0.75
C ARG A 32 -7.25 -15.26 -0.66
N THR A 33 -7.20 -13.96 -0.99
CA THR A 33 -7.56 -13.44 -2.33
C THR A 33 -6.40 -12.79 -3.06
N ALA A 34 -5.56 -12.01 -2.38
CA ALA A 34 -4.34 -11.44 -2.94
C ALA A 34 -3.18 -11.50 -1.95
N ASP A 35 -1.96 -11.59 -2.48
CA ASP A 35 -0.76 -11.39 -1.68
C ASP A 35 -0.38 -9.91 -1.68
N VAL A 36 -0.19 -9.33 -0.50
CA VAL A 36 0.28 -7.95 -0.36
C VAL A 36 1.79 -7.97 -0.15
N VAL A 37 2.52 -7.30 -1.04
CA VAL A 37 3.99 -7.37 -1.11
C VAL A 37 4.59 -6.02 -0.78
N LEU A 38 5.31 -5.95 0.34
CA LEU A 38 5.98 -4.74 0.81
C LEU A 38 7.25 -4.43 0.00
N ARG A 39 7.36 -3.18 -0.45
CA ARG A 39 8.51 -2.52 -1.09
C ARG A 39 8.68 -1.09 -0.57
N GLY A 40 8.70 -0.94 0.75
CA GLY A 40 9.02 0.32 1.43
C GLY A 40 10.52 0.52 1.61
N TYR A 41 10.98 1.76 1.46
CA TYR A 41 12.39 2.14 1.58
C TYR A 41 12.54 3.45 2.35
N SER A 42 12.76 3.36 3.67
CA SER A 42 12.88 4.51 4.55
C SER A 42 13.93 5.52 4.06
N GLY A 43 13.52 6.80 4.03
CA GLY A 43 14.34 7.91 3.56
C GLY A 43 14.49 8.04 2.04
N TYR A 44 13.92 7.16 1.22
CA TYR A 44 14.03 7.27 -0.23
C TYR A 44 13.18 8.41 -0.80
N ASN A 45 13.73 9.11 -1.80
CA ASN A 45 12.98 9.97 -2.70
C ASN A 45 12.68 9.26 -4.03
N THR A 46 11.88 9.90 -4.89
CA THR A 46 11.49 9.35 -6.19
C THR A 46 12.68 9.05 -7.12
N ARG A 47 13.76 9.85 -7.08
CA ARG A 47 14.96 9.61 -7.90
C ARG A 47 15.64 8.29 -7.56
N TRP A 48 15.74 7.95 -6.27
CA TRP A 48 16.34 6.68 -5.85
C TRP A 48 15.38 5.51 -6.04
N ALA A 49 14.08 5.73 -5.82
CA ALA A 49 13.03 4.75 -6.10
C ALA A 49 13.08 4.26 -7.56
N LEU A 50 13.25 5.17 -8.53
CA LEU A 50 13.37 4.82 -9.95
C LEU A 50 14.59 3.94 -10.25
N LYS A 51 15.70 4.06 -9.50
CA LYS A 51 16.89 3.22 -9.69
C LYS A 51 16.70 1.78 -9.22
N VAL A 52 15.74 1.54 -8.33
CA VAL A 52 15.48 0.21 -7.79
C VAL A 52 14.21 -0.43 -8.36
N ALA A 53 13.32 0.35 -8.98
CA ALA A 53 12.03 -0.12 -9.50
C ALA A 53 12.14 -1.42 -10.32
N GLU A 54 13.03 -1.46 -11.32
CA GLU A 54 13.22 -2.65 -12.18
C GLU A 54 13.72 -3.90 -11.44
N ARG A 55 14.31 -3.74 -10.24
CA ARG A 55 14.85 -4.85 -9.44
C ARG A 55 13.83 -5.39 -8.43
N VAL A 56 12.87 -4.57 -8.04
CA VAL A 56 11.99 -4.84 -6.90
C VAL A 56 10.63 -5.38 -7.32
N PHE A 57 10.23 -5.14 -8.57
CA PHE A 57 9.07 -5.74 -9.21
C PHE A 57 9.50 -6.94 -10.09
N PRO A 58 8.75 -8.04 -10.10
CA PRO A 58 8.97 -9.13 -11.05
C PRO A 58 8.59 -8.70 -12.48
N ALA A 59 8.80 -9.58 -13.45
CA ALA A 59 8.34 -9.38 -14.81
C ALA A 59 6.82 -9.09 -14.87
N ALA A 60 6.39 -8.31 -15.87
CA ALA A 60 5.02 -7.87 -16.04
C ALA A 60 4.02 -9.05 -16.05
N GLY A 61 2.90 -8.91 -15.32
CA GLY A 61 1.77 -9.86 -15.34
C GLY A 61 1.35 -10.43 -13.97
N GLU A 62 2.14 -10.26 -12.91
CA GLU A 62 1.80 -10.79 -11.57
C GLU A 62 1.09 -9.77 -10.65
N ALA A 63 1.22 -8.48 -10.94
CA ALA A 63 0.66 -7.40 -10.14
C ALA A 63 -0.73 -7.00 -10.66
N VAL A 64 -1.73 -7.00 -9.78
CA VAL A 64 -3.07 -6.43 -10.07
C VAL A 64 -3.16 -4.96 -9.66
N ALA A 65 -2.29 -4.51 -8.75
CA ALA A 65 -2.16 -3.12 -8.36
C ALA A 65 -0.77 -2.84 -7.78
N VAL A 66 -0.34 -1.58 -7.89
CA VAL A 66 0.84 -1.03 -7.21
C VAL A 66 0.46 0.30 -6.61
N THR A 67 0.63 0.47 -5.29
CA THR A 67 0.58 1.80 -4.68
C THR A 67 1.95 2.44 -4.83
N VAL A 68 2.01 3.69 -5.27
CA VAL A 68 3.24 4.50 -5.29
C VAL A 68 3.07 5.62 -4.27
N PHE A 69 3.78 5.52 -3.14
CA PHE A 69 3.65 6.44 -2.01
C PHE A 69 5.02 7.03 -1.64
N PHE A 70 5.40 8.05 -2.41
CA PHE A 70 6.59 8.89 -2.20
C PHE A 70 6.14 10.36 -2.15
N GLY A 71 7.05 11.27 -1.78
CA GLY A 71 6.79 12.70 -1.73
C GLY A 71 7.18 13.34 -0.41
N ALA A 72 7.11 12.59 0.71
CA ALA A 72 7.45 13.11 2.03
C ALA A 72 8.92 13.57 2.11
N ASN A 73 9.82 12.79 1.53
CA ASN A 73 11.25 13.12 1.43
C ASN A 73 11.54 14.11 0.30
N ASP A 74 10.89 13.93 -0.86
CA ASP A 74 11.03 14.78 -2.05
C ASP A 74 10.69 16.25 -1.75
N ALA A 75 9.67 16.49 -0.93
CA ALA A 75 9.22 17.82 -0.54
C ALA A 75 10.12 18.50 0.51
N CYS A 76 11.23 17.88 0.92
CA CYS A 76 12.15 18.51 1.86
C CYS A 76 12.66 19.86 1.31
N LEU A 77 12.66 20.88 2.17
CA LEU A 77 13.12 22.20 1.78
C LEU A 77 14.64 22.19 1.50
N PRO A 78 15.08 22.88 0.42
CA PRO A 78 16.49 22.85 0.00
C PRO A 78 17.45 23.53 1.00
N ASP A 79 16.93 24.25 1.99
CA ASP A 79 17.68 24.97 3.02
C ASP A 79 17.69 24.28 4.39
N ARG A 80 17.25 23.01 4.48
CA ARG A 80 17.18 22.23 5.72
C ARG A 80 18.17 21.06 5.74
N CYS A 81 18.32 20.41 6.90
CA CYS A 81 19.28 19.33 7.10
C CYS A 81 19.06 18.10 6.18
N SER A 82 17.82 17.89 5.72
CA SER A 82 17.43 16.82 4.78
C SER A 82 17.36 17.29 3.31
N ALA A 83 17.93 18.45 2.96
CA ALA A 83 17.89 19.00 1.60
C ALA A 83 18.39 18.05 0.50
N PHE A 84 19.26 17.09 0.85
CA PHE A 84 19.76 16.07 -0.09
C PHE A 84 18.66 15.12 -0.61
N GLN A 85 17.50 15.07 0.05
CA GLN A 85 16.34 14.29 -0.38
C GLN A 85 15.44 15.05 -1.37
N HIS A 86 15.61 16.37 -1.51
CA HIS A 86 14.70 17.22 -2.29
C HIS A 86 14.64 16.85 -3.78
N VAL A 87 13.42 16.77 -4.30
CA VAL A 87 13.11 16.63 -5.73
C VAL A 87 12.10 17.71 -6.12
N PRO A 88 12.38 18.55 -7.15
CA PRO A 88 11.43 19.55 -7.62
C PRO A 88 10.21 18.88 -8.25
N LEU A 89 9.06 19.54 -8.16
CA LEU A 89 7.82 19.06 -8.79
C LEU A 89 7.97 19.06 -10.32
N GLU A 90 7.70 17.91 -10.94
CA GLU A 90 7.49 17.76 -12.38
C GLU A 90 6.01 17.38 -12.62
N GLU A 91 5.46 17.72 -13.80
CA GLU A 91 4.02 17.66 -14.10
C GLU A 91 3.42 16.24 -14.18
N GLU A 92 2.09 16.21 -14.10
CA GLU A 92 1.18 15.12 -13.71
C GLU A 92 1.31 13.77 -14.44
N CYS A 93 0.98 12.70 -13.70
CA CYS A 93 0.73 11.36 -14.24
C CYS A 93 -0.78 11.08 -14.22
N GLY A 94 -1.36 10.58 -15.33
CA GLY A 94 -2.79 10.25 -15.47
C GLY A 94 -3.27 9.02 -14.67
N SER A 95 -2.56 8.65 -13.60
CA SER A 95 -2.91 7.53 -12.71
C SER A 95 -3.88 8.00 -11.61
N PRO A 96 -4.74 7.12 -11.06
CA PRO A 96 -5.62 7.49 -9.96
C PRO A 96 -4.84 7.96 -8.72
N VAL A 97 -5.25 9.09 -8.15
CA VAL A 97 -4.60 9.70 -6.97
C VAL A 97 -5.50 9.61 -5.75
N ILE A 98 -4.88 9.41 -4.58
CA ILE A 98 -5.51 9.57 -3.26
C ILE A 98 -4.87 10.79 -2.60
N ASP A 99 -5.65 11.86 -2.41
CA ASP A 99 -5.21 13.05 -1.68
C ASP A 99 -5.32 12.85 -0.16
N LEU A 100 -4.36 12.11 0.40
CA LEU A 100 -4.33 11.80 1.83
C LEU A 100 -4.24 13.06 2.70
N TRP A 101 -3.58 14.11 2.22
CA TRP A 101 -3.46 15.38 2.92
C TRP A 101 -4.83 16.02 3.15
N ALA A 102 -5.64 16.14 2.10
CA ALA A 102 -7.01 16.66 2.24
C ALA A 102 -7.90 15.75 3.10
N LYS A 103 -7.70 14.43 3.02
CA LYS A 103 -8.48 13.45 3.80
C LYS A 103 -8.22 13.52 5.29
N MET A 104 -6.95 13.59 5.70
CA MET A 104 -6.58 13.71 7.11
C MET A 104 -7.16 14.98 7.73
N GLN A 105 -7.14 16.10 6.99
CA GLN A 105 -7.66 17.40 7.45
C GLN A 105 -9.16 17.43 7.78
N GLN A 106 -9.91 16.40 7.38
CA GLN A 106 -11.33 16.27 7.74
C GLN A 106 -11.53 15.83 9.20
N LEU A 107 -10.46 15.35 9.87
CA LEU A 107 -10.49 14.95 11.26
C LEU A 107 -10.18 16.12 12.20
N PRO A 108 -10.86 16.22 13.36
CA PRO A 108 -10.52 17.22 14.36
C PRO A 108 -9.11 16.96 14.90
N ASN A 109 -8.30 18.02 15.07
CA ASN A 109 -6.90 17.92 15.49
C ASN A 109 -6.09 16.93 14.64
N TRP A 110 -6.33 16.92 13.32
CA TRP A 110 -5.70 15.98 12.40
C TRP A 110 -4.17 15.86 12.53
N PRO A 111 -3.35 16.90 12.81
CA PRO A 111 -1.90 16.72 12.84
C PRO A 111 -1.47 15.73 13.92
N THR A 112 -1.98 15.89 15.14
CA THR A 112 -1.66 15.01 16.27
C THR A 112 -2.51 13.75 16.30
N THR A 113 -3.65 13.76 15.60
CA THR A 113 -4.51 12.58 15.49
C THR A 113 -3.93 11.61 14.46
N CYS A 114 -3.53 12.09 13.29
CA CYS A 114 -3.09 11.27 12.16
C CYS A 114 -1.58 11.01 12.15
N LEU A 115 -0.77 11.84 12.80
CA LEU A 115 0.69 11.71 12.78
C LEU A 115 1.24 11.45 14.18
N SER A 116 2.23 10.57 14.29
CA SER A 116 2.85 10.17 15.55
C SER A 116 3.99 11.11 15.97
N ASP A 117 4.77 11.59 15.00
CA ASP A 117 5.94 12.47 15.21
C ASP A 117 5.90 13.74 14.34
N GLY A 118 4.75 14.02 13.73
CA GLY A 118 4.56 15.13 12.78
C GLY A 118 4.89 14.77 11.32
N LEU A 119 5.32 13.53 11.04
CA LEU A 119 5.56 13.03 9.69
C LEU A 119 4.96 11.64 9.47
N HIS A 120 5.28 10.70 10.36
CA HIS A 120 4.86 9.31 10.26
C HIS A 120 3.46 9.11 10.80
N LEU A 121 2.78 8.08 10.30
CA LEU A 121 1.38 7.82 10.63
C LEU A 121 1.22 7.30 12.05
N SER A 122 0.23 7.84 12.75
CA SER A 122 -0.32 7.22 13.96
C SER A 122 -1.21 6.02 13.59
N VAL A 123 -1.79 5.35 14.59
CA VAL A 123 -2.84 4.34 14.38
C VAL A 123 -4.03 4.90 13.58
N ALA A 124 -4.48 6.11 13.90
CA ALA A 124 -5.60 6.72 13.20
C ALA A 124 -5.19 7.16 11.77
N GLY A 125 -3.96 7.63 11.57
CA GLY A 125 -3.44 7.95 10.24
C GLY A 125 -3.37 6.71 9.35
N ASN A 126 -2.87 5.59 9.87
CA ASN A 126 -2.84 4.30 9.17
C ASN A 126 -4.26 3.84 8.78
N LYS A 127 -5.25 4.02 9.67
CA LYS A 127 -6.65 3.70 9.35
C LYS A 127 -7.18 4.52 8.17
N VAL A 128 -6.92 5.83 8.14
CA VAL A 128 -7.32 6.69 7.01
C VAL A 128 -6.70 6.20 5.69
N VAL A 129 -5.39 5.88 5.70
CA VAL A 129 -4.71 5.36 4.51
C VAL A 129 -5.33 4.05 4.06
N PHE A 130 -5.57 3.11 4.97
CA PHE A 130 -6.19 1.83 4.65
C PHE A 130 -7.57 2.00 3.99
N GLU A 131 -8.44 2.83 4.56
CA GLU A 131 -9.80 3.03 4.05
C GLU A 131 -9.81 3.65 2.65
N GLU A 132 -8.96 4.67 2.42
CA GLU A 132 -8.87 5.32 1.11
C GLU A 132 -8.20 4.43 0.06
N VAL A 133 -7.21 3.62 0.44
CA VAL A 133 -6.57 2.65 -0.46
C VAL A 133 -7.56 1.56 -0.88
N VAL A 134 -8.29 0.96 0.06
CA VAL A 134 -9.31 -0.05 -0.26
C VAL A 134 -10.37 0.53 -1.19
N LYS A 135 -10.90 1.71 -0.87
CA LYS A 135 -11.88 2.39 -1.72
C LYS A 135 -11.33 2.60 -3.14
N LYS A 136 -10.09 3.06 -3.28
CA LYS A 136 -9.49 3.31 -4.60
C LYS A 136 -9.25 2.02 -5.38
N LEU A 137 -8.85 0.94 -4.70
CA LEU A 137 -8.69 -0.38 -5.32
C LEU A 137 -10.03 -0.90 -5.86
N GLU A 138 -11.11 -0.75 -5.09
CA GLU A 138 -12.45 -1.14 -5.54
C GLU A 138 -12.91 -0.34 -6.77
N GLU A 139 -12.66 0.97 -6.80
CA GLU A 139 -12.97 1.84 -7.96
C GLU A 139 -12.27 1.40 -9.25
N VAL A 140 -11.09 0.79 -9.15
CA VAL A 140 -10.34 0.25 -10.30
C VAL A 140 -10.55 -1.25 -10.51
N GLY A 141 -11.51 -1.86 -9.81
CA GLY A 141 -11.92 -3.26 -10.00
C GLY A 141 -11.12 -4.31 -9.22
N VAL A 142 -10.30 -3.90 -8.25
CA VAL A 142 -9.55 -4.80 -7.36
C VAL A 142 -10.29 -4.89 -6.02
N SER A 143 -11.12 -5.91 -5.84
CA SER A 143 -11.93 -6.10 -4.63
C SER A 143 -12.11 -7.57 -4.26
N LEU A 144 -12.65 -7.84 -3.07
CA LEU A 144 -12.94 -9.22 -2.62
C LEU A 144 -13.99 -9.94 -3.49
N GLN A 145 -14.83 -9.20 -4.20
CA GLN A 145 -15.83 -9.76 -5.11
C GLN A 145 -15.25 -10.10 -6.49
N THR A 146 -14.20 -9.40 -6.92
CA THR A 146 -13.59 -9.60 -8.24
C THR A 146 -12.42 -10.59 -8.19
N LEU A 147 -11.74 -10.71 -7.06
CA LEU A 147 -10.59 -11.60 -6.89
C LEU A 147 -11.01 -13.00 -6.41
N PRO A 148 -10.45 -14.08 -7.00
CA PRO A 148 -10.76 -15.43 -6.58
C PRO A 148 -10.14 -15.77 -5.22
N SER A 149 -10.85 -16.53 -4.39
CA SER A 149 -10.24 -17.19 -3.23
C SER A 149 -9.27 -18.26 -3.73
N ASP A 150 -8.12 -18.38 -3.08
CA ASP A 150 -7.03 -19.26 -3.52
C ASP A 150 -7.36 -20.75 -3.42
N GLN A 151 -8.12 -21.13 -2.40
CA GLN A 151 -8.44 -22.49 -2.03
C GLN A 151 -9.86 -22.58 -1.46
N PRO A 152 -10.45 -23.79 -1.42
CA PRO A 152 -11.77 -24.02 -0.85
C PRO A 152 -11.88 -23.56 0.61
N LEU A 153 -13.09 -23.15 1.00
CA LEU A 153 -13.43 -22.97 2.41
C LEU A 153 -13.54 -24.35 3.08
N ILE A 154 -13.27 -24.40 4.39
CA ILE A 154 -13.39 -25.65 5.16
C ILE A 154 -14.77 -26.31 5.03
N SER A 155 -15.83 -25.50 4.90
CA SER A 155 -17.21 -25.95 4.68
C SER A 155 -17.42 -26.66 3.34
N HIS A 156 -16.50 -26.52 2.39
CA HIS A 156 -16.52 -27.17 1.07
C HIS A 156 -15.54 -28.34 0.97
N ILE A 157 -14.82 -28.67 2.05
CA ILE A 157 -13.92 -29.82 2.11
C ILE A 157 -14.75 -31.07 2.42
N ASP A 158 -14.70 -32.09 1.54
CA ASP A 158 -15.30 -33.39 1.78
C ASP A 158 -14.54 -34.08 2.93
N ALA A 159 -15.24 -34.34 4.04
CA ALA A 159 -14.64 -34.93 5.23
C ALA A 159 -14.20 -36.40 5.04
N LYS A 160 -14.75 -37.10 4.04
CA LYS A 160 -14.41 -38.50 3.72
C LYS A 160 -13.34 -38.59 2.64
N ASP A 161 -13.27 -37.61 1.75
CA ASP A 161 -12.28 -37.57 0.66
C ASP A 161 -11.81 -36.13 0.38
N PRO A 162 -10.96 -35.54 1.25
CA PRO A 162 -10.58 -34.13 1.14
C PRO A 162 -9.94 -33.76 -0.20
N LEU A 163 -9.21 -34.67 -0.83
CA LEU A 163 -8.49 -34.41 -2.07
C LEU A 163 -9.41 -34.02 -3.23
N LYS A 164 -10.66 -34.50 -3.24
CA LYS A 164 -11.65 -34.14 -4.27
C LYS A 164 -12.12 -32.69 -4.20
N SER A 165 -11.92 -32.01 -3.07
CA SER A 165 -12.34 -30.62 -2.90
C SER A 165 -11.34 -29.63 -3.48
N PHE A 166 -10.11 -30.05 -3.78
CA PHE A 166 -9.07 -29.16 -4.28
C PHE A 166 -9.06 -29.14 -5.82
N PRO A 167 -8.89 -27.96 -6.45
CA PRO A 167 -8.71 -27.88 -7.90
C PRO A 167 -7.38 -28.54 -8.32
N ASN A 168 -7.38 -29.18 -9.49
CA ASN A 168 -6.19 -29.79 -10.11
C ASN A 168 -5.18 -28.72 -10.57
#